data_AF-A0A800IT10-F1
#
_entry.id   AF-A0A800IT10-F1
#
_cell.length_a   1.000
_cell.length_b   1.000
_cell.length_c   1.000
_cell.angle_alpha   90.00
_cell.angle_beta   90.00
_cell.angle_gamma   90.00
#
_symmetry.space_group_name_H-M   'P 1'
#
loop_
_entity.id
_entity.type
_entity.pdbx_description
1 polymer ?
#
loop_
_entity_poly.entity_id
_entity_poly.type
_entity_poly.pdbx_seq_one_letter_code
_entity_poly.pdbx_strand_id
1 'polypeptide(L)'
;MEIENTDTEKIDYFLKFILKKNNELIVEGHTKPLSINSNESITYDNSDPLFAEHILAYYYEASDFTSNIINNLGYLPPGTYNLELVAVNSETEATISSDDVEIVFTVGDHFSIILPNDGEIMGGAGNFYFQWDTPGFRAGVKVEFRLIISAIIPEDADSPEDAIDLGYNPVFYFDSNWDNLPIGVWP
;
A
#
# COMPACT_ATOMS: atom_id res chain seq x y z
N MET A 1 8.56 17.61 7.81
CA MET A 1 8.19 18.96 8.32
C MET A 1 9.17 19.43 9.38
N GLU A 2 9.60 20.69 9.30
CA GLU A 2 10.42 21.36 10.33
C GLU A 2 9.58 22.43 11.05
N ILE A 3 9.79 22.57 12.36
CA ILE A 3 9.23 23.65 13.18
C ILE A 3 10.40 24.39 13.82
N GLU A 4 10.40 25.71 13.70
CA GLU A 4 11.37 26.58 14.37
C GLU A 4 10.61 27.55 15.28
N ASN A 5 11.04 27.67 16.54
CA ASN A 5 10.52 28.65 17.47
C ASN A 5 11.48 29.84 17.58
N THR A 6 11.20 30.88 16.81
CA THR A 6 11.96 32.14 16.86
C THR A 6 11.47 33.12 17.93
N ASP A 7 10.41 32.77 18.68
CA ASP A 7 9.86 33.60 19.74
C ASP A 7 10.66 33.47 21.04
N THR A 8 10.48 34.42 21.94
CA THR A 8 11.12 34.43 23.27
C THR A 8 10.46 33.49 24.27
N GLU A 9 9.27 32.98 23.95
CA GLU A 9 8.47 32.13 24.83
C GLU A 9 8.37 30.70 24.29
N LYS A 10 8.03 29.76 25.17
CA LYS A 10 7.75 28.37 24.80
C LYS A 10 6.43 28.34 24.02
N ILE A 11 6.40 27.61 22.90
CA ILE A 11 5.17 27.39 22.14
C ILE A 11 4.66 25.99 22.44
N ASP A 12 3.39 25.91 22.86
CA ASP A 12 2.64 24.66 22.91
C ASP A 12 1.83 24.49 21.62
N TYR A 13 1.86 23.28 21.06
CA TYR A 13 1.25 22.98 19.77
C TYR A 13 0.76 21.53 19.67
N PHE A 14 -0.05 21.24 18.66
CA PHE A 14 -0.35 19.88 18.25
C PHE A 14 0.05 19.69 16.79
N LEU A 15 0.46 18.47 16.45
CA LEU A 15 0.64 18.06 15.06
C LEU A 15 -0.68 17.50 14.57
N LYS A 16 -1.24 18.15 13.54
CA LYS A 16 -2.47 17.76 12.87
C LYS A 16 -2.13 17.15 11.52
N PHE A 17 -2.62 15.94 11.26
CA PHE A 17 -2.56 15.33 9.94
C PHE A 17 -3.95 15.35 9.30
N ILE A 18 -3.98 15.63 8.01
CA ILE A 18 -5.21 15.71 7.22
C ILE A 18 -4.98 14.93 5.94
N LEU A 19 -5.75 13.88 5.72
CA LEU A 19 -5.77 13.15 4.46
C LEU A 19 -7.04 13.52 3.71
N LYS A 20 -6.86 14.04 2.49
CA LYS A 20 -7.95 14.32 1.55
C LYS A 20 -7.86 13.37 0.37
N LYS A 21 -8.99 12.96 -0.17
CA LYS A 21 -9.11 12.25 -1.45
C LYS A 21 -9.99 13.06 -2.38
N ASN A 22 -9.50 13.43 -3.57
CA ASN A 22 -10.24 14.27 -4.52
C ASN A 22 -10.82 15.54 -3.85
N ASN A 23 -10.03 16.16 -2.98
CA ASN A 23 -10.38 17.33 -2.15
C ASN A 23 -11.44 17.10 -1.05
N GLU A 24 -11.91 15.87 -0.84
CA GLU A 24 -12.79 15.52 0.29
C GLU A 24 -11.99 15.02 1.48
N LEU A 25 -12.33 15.47 2.69
CA LEU A 25 -11.70 15.00 3.92
C LEU A 25 -12.04 13.52 4.16
N ILE A 26 -11.02 12.68 4.30
CA ILE A 26 -11.20 11.24 4.57
C ILE A 26 -10.61 10.81 5.90
N VAL A 27 -9.52 11.43 6.36
CA VAL A 27 -8.96 11.17 7.69
C VAL A 27 -8.44 12.48 8.26
N GLU A 28 -8.69 12.70 9.55
CA GLU A 28 -8.13 13.80 10.32
C GLU A 28 -7.73 13.29 11.69
N GLY A 29 -6.58 13.72 12.18
CA GLY A 29 -6.21 13.46 13.56
C GLY A 29 -5.18 14.44 14.06
N HIS A 30 -5.01 14.49 15.38
CA HIS A 30 -3.93 15.26 15.96
C HIS A 30 -3.35 14.62 17.23
N THR A 31 -2.09 14.93 17.48
CA THR A 31 -1.36 14.46 18.65
C THR A 31 -1.92 15.05 19.94
N LYS A 32 -1.51 14.49 21.07
CA LYS A 32 -1.53 15.22 22.35
C LYS A 32 -0.65 16.49 22.25
N PRO A 33 -0.86 17.49 23.13
CA PRO A 33 -0.03 18.69 23.14
C PRO A 33 1.46 18.35 23.23
N LEU A 34 2.24 19.01 22.39
CA LEU A 34 3.69 19.02 22.33
C LEU A 34 4.17 20.44 22.65
N SER A 35 5.48 20.59 22.86
CA SER A 35 6.08 21.87 23.18
C SER A 35 7.42 22.04 22.48
N ILE A 36 7.78 23.28 22.17
CA ILE A 36 9.11 23.66 21.68
C ILE A 36 9.59 24.91 22.44
N ASN A 37 10.80 24.87 23.00
CA ASN A 37 11.31 26.02 23.75
C ASN A 37 11.75 27.14 22.80
N SER A 38 11.97 28.32 23.37
CA SER A 38 12.48 29.48 22.64
C SER A 38 13.84 29.18 21.99
N ASN A 39 14.01 29.58 20.73
CA ASN A 39 15.21 29.39 19.91
C ASN A 39 15.59 27.91 19.66
N GLU A 40 14.60 27.01 19.66
CA GLU A 40 14.79 25.61 19.28
C GLU A 40 14.12 25.30 17.93
N SER A 41 14.63 24.28 17.25
CA SER A 41 14.01 23.67 16.07
C SER A 41 13.79 22.17 16.30
N ILE A 42 12.75 21.63 15.68
CA ILE A 42 12.47 20.19 15.65
C ILE A 42 12.03 19.78 14.25
N THR A 43 12.47 18.61 13.81
CA THR A 43 12.08 18.03 12.53
C THR A 43 11.29 16.77 12.80
N TYR A 44 10.17 16.64 12.10
CA TYR A 44 9.32 15.46 12.10
C TYR A 44 9.41 14.72 10.78
N ASP A 45 9.56 13.41 10.88
CA ASP A 45 9.59 12.48 9.76
C ASP A 45 8.42 11.48 9.82
N ASN A 46 8.25 10.71 8.74
CA ASN A 46 7.18 9.73 8.62
C ASN A 46 7.43 8.43 9.41
N SER A 47 8.61 8.28 10.02
CA SER A 47 8.97 7.15 10.88
C SER A 47 8.76 7.46 12.36
N ASP A 48 8.51 8.72 12.72
CA ASP A 48 8.20 9.13 14.07
C ASP A 48 6.92 8.44 14.59
N PRO A 49 6.96 7.84 15.79
CA PRO A 49 5.85 7.06 16.33
C PRO A 49 4.69 7.94 16.82
N LEU A 50 4.69 9.24 16.55
CA LEU A 50 3.80 10.26 17.12
C LEU A 50 2.35 10.16 16.63
N PHE A 51 2.13 9.52 15.48
CA PHE A 51 0.82 9.38 14.86
C PHE A 51 0.18 8.01 15.07
N ALA A 52 0.71 7.18 15.97
CA ALA A 52 0.07 5.91 16.29
C ALA A 52 -1.32 6.16 16.92
N GLU A 53 -2.35 5.46 16.41
CA GLU A 53 -3.76 5.71 16.77
C GLU A 53 -4.00 5.75 18.29
N HIS A 54 -3.40 4.82 19.02
CA HIS A 54 -3.55 4.68 20.48
C HIS A 54 -2.93 5.82 21.32
N ILE A 55 -2.17 6.73 20.70
CA ILE A 55 -1.58 7.89 21.39
C ILE A 55 -2.13 9.24 20.92
N LEU A 56 -2.98 9.26 19.89
CA LEU A 56 -3.62 10.48 19.40
C LEU A 56 -4.56 11.07 20.46
N ALA A 57 -4.70 12.39 20.45
CA ALA A 57 -5.72 13.07 21.25
C ALA A 57 -7.07 13.10 20.52
N TYR A 58 -7.04 13.09 19.19
CA TYR A 58 -8.22 13.09 18.34
C TYR A 58 -7.95 12.28 17.08
N TYR A 59 -8.96 11.55 16.65
CA TYR A 59 -8.98 10.82 15.40
C TYR A 59 -10.39 10.82 14.83
N TYR A 60 -10.49 11.10 13.54
CA TYR A 60 -11.68 11.01 12.73
C TYR A 60 -11.33 10.37 11.40
N GLU A 61 -12.22 9.52 10.92
CA GLU A 61 -12.19 9.01 9.56
C GLU A 61 -13.59 9.01 8.95
N ALA A 62 -13.64 9.16 7.62
CA ALA A 62 -14.85 8.93 6.85
C ALA A 62 -15.28 7.47 7.03
N SER A 63 -16.60 7.25 7.03
CA SER A 63 -17.19 5.92 7.30
C SER A 63 -16.51 4.85 6.46
N ASP A 64 -16.09 3.80 7.15
CA ASP A 64 -15.54 2.59 6.57
C ASP A 64 -14.25 2.76 5.76
N PHE A 65 -13.55 3.89 5.83
CA PHE A 65 -12.33 4.08 5.05
C PHE A 65 -11.26 3.04 5.41
N THR A 66 -10.86 2.98 6.68
CA THR A 66 -9.83 2.03 7.15
C THR A 66 -10.34 0.59 7.13
N SER A 67 -11.59 0.36 7.53
CA SER A 67 -12.17 -0.98 7.53
C SER A 67 -12.30 -1.57 6.12
N ASN A 68 -12.61 -0.75 5.10
CA ASN A 68 -12.64 -1.19 3.71
C ASN A 68 -11.25 -1.54 3.17
N ILE A 69 -10.21 -0.80 3.58
CA ILE A 69 -8.82 -1.14 3.25
C ILE A 69 -8.42 -2.46 3.89
N ILE A 70 -8.63 -2.63 5.20
CA ILE A 70 -8.15 -3.81 5.94
C ILE A 70 -8.94 -5.07 5.59
N ASN A 71 -10.28 -4.97 5.52
CA ASN A 71 -11.15 -6.15 5.46
C ASN A 71 -11.54 -6.54 4.02
N ASN A 72 -11.47 -5.63 3.04
CA ASN A 72 -11.93 -5.89 1.68
C ASN A 72 -10.83 -5.76 0.62
N LEU A 73 -10.09 -4.65 0.61
CA LEU A 73 -9.19 -4.34 -0.50
C LEU A 73 -7.76 -4.85 -0.28
N GLY A 74 -7.22 -4.68 0.93
CA GLY A 74 -5.79 -4.84 1.24
C GLY A 74 -4.91 -3.69 0.74
N TYR A 75 -5.48 -2.66 0.12
CA TYR A 75 -4.77 -1.50 -0.44
C TYR A 75 -5.62 -0.22 -0.43
N LEU A 76 -4.98 0.94 -0.59
CA LEU A 76 -5.66 2.24 -0.71
C LEU A 76 -6.53 2.28 -1.98
N PRO A 77 -7.79 2.72 -1.94
CA PRO A 77 -8.58 2.88 -3.16
C PRO A 77 -7.89 3.78 -4.21
N PRO A 78 -8.15 3.62 -5.52
CA PRO A 78 -7.62 4.52 -6.53
C PRO A 78 -8.13 5.95 -6.33
N GLY A 79 -7.27 6.94 -6.59
CA GLY A 79 -7.58 8.36 -6.55
C GLY A 79 -6.36 9.23 -6.30
N THR A 80 -6.59 10.55 -6.33
CA THR A 80 -5.59 11.54 -5.92
C THR A 80 -5.81 11.88 -4.46
N TYR A 81 -4.76 11.68 -3.67
CA TYR A 81 -4.73 11.97 -2.25
C TYR A 81 -3.82 13.17 -1.99
N ASN A 82 -4.14 13.95 -0.97
CA ASN A 82 -3.25 14.96 -0.44
C ASN A 82 -3.16 14.75 1.08
N LEU A 83 -1.93 14.55 1.56
CA LEU A 83 -1.62 14.41 2.97
C LEU A 83 -0.96 15.70 3.44
N GLU A 84 -1.63 16.41 4.32
CA GLU A 84 -1.14 17.64 4.95
C GLU A 84 -0.72 17.30 6.38
N LEU A 85 0.44 17.79 6.78
CA LEU A 85 0.90 17.81 8.16
C LEU A 85 1.04 19.27 8.58
N VAL A 86 0.36 19.64 9.66
CA VAL A 86 0.28 21.03 10.14
C VAL A 86 0.62 21.07 11.62
N ALA A 87 1.58 21.91 12.00
CA ALA A 87 1.80 22.28 13.38
C ALA A 87 0.91 23.47 13.74
N VAL A 88 0.06 23.31 14.74
CA VAL A 88 -0.92 24.32 15.13
C VAL A 88 -0.71 24.70 16.59
N ASN A 89 -0.57 25.99 16.87
CA ASN A 89 -0.45 26.51 18.22
C ASN A 89 -1.70 26.13 19.05
N SER A 90 -1.49 25.55 20.23
CA SER A 90 -2.56 24.96 21.03
C SER A 90 -3.49 25.98 21.69
N GLU A 91 -3.06 27.25 21.80
CA GLU A 91 -3.85 28.31 22.44
C GLU A 91 -4.56 29.20 21.42
N THR A 92 -3.89 29.50 20.31
CA THR A 92 -4.35 30.48 19.32
C THR A 92 -4.90 29.84 18.05
N GLU A 93 -4.71 28.53 17.87
CA GLU A 93 -5.00 27.79 16.63
C GLU A 93 -4.25 28.31 15.39
N ALA A 94 -3.24 29.17 15.58
CA ALA A 94 -2.41 29.66 14.50
C ALA A 94 -1.53 28.54 13.93
N THR A 95 -1.40 28.49 12.60
CA THR A 95 -0.44 27.59 11.94
C THR A 95 0.98 28.09 12.20
N ILE A 96 1.82 27.20 12.72
CA ILE A 96 3.24 27.45 12.99
C ILE A 96 4.07 26.99 11.79
N SER A 97 3.76 25.81 11.26
CA SER A 97 4.44 25.21 10.12
C SER A 97 3.49 24.23 9.44
N SER A 98 3.71 23.99 8.15
CA SER A 98 2.94 23.02 7.38
C SER A 98 3.79 22.41 6.27
N ASP A 99 3.51 21.16 5.97
CA ASP A 99 4.11 20.39 4.87
C ASP A 99 3.00 19.56 4.23
N ASP A 100 3.04 19.37 2.91
CA ASP A 100 2.03 18.59 2.21
C ASP A 100 2.63 17.77 1.07
N VAL A 101 1.97 16.66 0.77
CA VAL A 101 2.36 15.78 -0.33
C VAL A 101 1.13 15.30 -1.08
N GLU A 102 1.18 15.46 -2.40
CA GLU A 102 0.23 14.80 -3.30
C GLU A 102 0.65 13.34 -3.53
N ILE A 103 -0.29 12.43 -3.33
CA ILE A 103 -0.13 11.00 -3.55
C ILE A 103 -1.16 10.59 -4.60
N VAL A 104 -0.70 10.35 -5.82
CA VAL A 104 -1.54 9.74 -6.86
C VAL A 104 -1.47 8.23 -6.68
N PHE A 105 -2.57 7.63 -6.20
CA PHE A 105 -2.70 6.18 -6.15
C PHE A 105 -3.53 5.71 -7.34
N THR A 106 -2.86 5.08 -8.30
CA THR A 106 -3.53 4.28 -9.32
C THR A 106 -3.42 2.83 -8.88
N VAL A 107 -4.54 2.12 -8.87
CA VAL A 107 -4.47 0.65 -8.95
C VAL A 107 -3.94 0.44 -10.36
N GLY A 108 -2.72 -0.06 -10.54
CA GLY A 108 -2.35 -0.45 -11.91
C GLY A 108 -3.34 -1.52 -12.34
N ASP A 109 -3.91 -1.31 -13.53
CA ASP A 109 -5.16 -1.90 -14.02
C ASP A 109 -5.15 -3.43 -13.95
N HIS A 110 -5.41 -3.96 -12.76
CA HIS A 110 -5.47 -5.38 -12.45
C HIS A 110 -4.16 -6.16 -12.73
N PHE A 111 -3.86 -7.14 -11.88
CA PHE A 111 -3.03 -8.25 -12.36
C PHE A 111 -3.81 -8.93 -13.48
N SER A 112 -3.32 -8.85 -14.71
CA SER A 112 -4.01 -9.40 -15.87
C SER A 112 -3.11 -10.41 -16.55
N ILE A 113 -3.59 -11.64 -16.70
CA ILE A 113 -2.94 -12.65 -17.54
C ILE A 113 -3.31 -12.32 -18.99
N ILE A 114 -2.31 -11.95 -19.78
CA ILE A 114 -2.43 -11.72 -21.23
C ILE A 114 -2.36 -13.07 -21.96
N LEU A 115 -1.47 -13.96 -21.51
CA LEU A 115 -1.31 -15.32 -22.04
C LEU A 115 -0.90 -16.31 -20.94
N PRO A 116 -1.31 -17.60 -21.05
CA PRO A 116 -2.25 -18.13 -22.05
C PRO A 116 -3.68 -17.61 -21.82
N ASN A 117 -4.54 -17.67 -22.84
CA ASN A 117 -5.94 -17.31 -22.67
C ASN A 117 -6.64 -18.32 -21.75
N ASP A 118 -7.65 -17.87 -21.00
CA ASP A 118 -8.46 -18.79 -20.21
C ASP A 118 -9.12 -19.85 -21.11
N GLY A 119 -9.00 -21.12 -20.72
CA GLY A 119 -9.48 -22.27 -21.49
C GLY A 119 -8.71 -22.56 -22.78
N GLU A 120 -7.52 -21.99 -22.99
CA GLU A 120 -6.71 -22.28 -24.19
C GLU A 120 -6.27 -23.76 -24.23
N ILE A 121 -6.66 -24.46 -25.30
CA ILE A 121 -6.29 -25.86 -25.54
C ILE A 121 -5.04 -25.89 -26.43
N MET A 122 -3.94 -26.41 -25.89
CA MET A 122 -2.69 -26.57 -26.64
C MET A 122 -2.86 -27.62 -27.76
N GLY A 123 -2.82 -27.17 -29.01
CA GLY A 123 -3.03 -28.00 -30.20
C GLY A 123 -1.87 -28.91 -30.62
N GLY A 124 -0.78 -28.98 -29.84
CA GLY A 124 0.40 -29.81 -30.12
C GLY A 124 1.46 -29.74 -29.03
N ALA A 125 2.52 -30.56 -29.14
CA ALA A 125 3.68 -30.52 -28.25
C ALA A 125 4.54 -29.29 -28.57
N GLY A 126 4.30 -28.19 -27.87
CA GLY A 126 5.06 -26.95 -28.02
C GLY A 126 5.02 -26.10 -26.76
N ASN A 127 6.00 -25.19 -26.62
CA ASN A 127 6.07 -24.23 -25.53
C ASN A 127 5.01 -23.14 -25.72
N PHE A 128 4.46 -22.64 -24.61
CA PHE A 128 3.62 -21.45 -24.61
C PHE A 128 4.27 -20.36 -23.75
N TYR A 129 3.86 -19.12 -23.99
CA TYR A 129 4.37 -17.96 -23.26
C TYR A 129 3.39 -17.59 -22.16
N PHE A 130 3.91 -17.36 -20.96
CA PHE A 130 3.18 -16.61 -19.95
C PHE A 130 3.47 -15.13 -20.16
N GLN A 131 2.41 -14.34 -20.28
CA GLN A 131 2.50 -12.89 -20.35
C GLN A 131 1.45 -12.32 -19.42
N TRP A 132 1.83 -11.34 -18.61
CA TRP A 132 0.93 -10.67 -17.70
C TRP A 132 1.28 -9.19 -17.58
N ASP A 133 0.26 -8.39 -17.30
CA ASP A 133 0.45 -7.03 -16.80
C ASP A 133 0.50 -7.09 -15.27
N THR A 134 1.56 -6.54 -14.71
CA THR A 134 1.70 -6.44 -13.26
C THR A 134 0.78 -5.38 -12.71
N PRO A 135 0.22 -5.55 -11.49
CA PRO A 135 -0.42 -4.45 -10.82
C PRO A 135 0.63 -3.35 -10.61
N GLY A 136 0.26 -2.11 -10.90
CA GLY A 136 1.18 -0.97 -10.81
C GLY A 136 1.77 -0.85 -9.42
N PHE A 137 3.09 -0.74 -9.31
CA PHE A 137 3.80 -0.65 -8.03
C PHE A 137 4.33 0.76 -7.78
N ARG A 138 4.42 1.15 -6.51
CA ARG A 138 5.11 2.39 -6.12
C ARG A 138 6.62 2.28 -6.40
N ALA A 139 7.26 3.41 -6.70
CA ALA A 139 8.71 3.46 -6.88
C ALA A 139 9.45 2.93 -5.63
N GLY A 140 10.49 2.12 -5.84
CA GLY A 140 11.30 1.53 -4.77
C GLY A 140 10.78 0.21 -4.19
N VAL A 141 9.59 -0.25 -4.59
CA VAL A 141 9.08 -1.57 -4.20
C VAL A 141 9.85 -2.68 -4.93
N LYS A 142 10.41 -3.62 -4.18
CA LYS A 142 10.96 -4.87 -4.73
C LYS A 142 9.81 -5.86 -4.96
N VAL A 143 9.74 -6.42 -6.16
CA VAL A 143 8.69 -7.36 -6.56
C VAL A 143 9.32 -8.71 -6.87
N GLU A 144 8.72 -9.77 -6.34
CA GLU A 144 9.11 -11.17 -6.57
C GLU A 144 7.86 -11.97 -6.95
N PHE A 145 8.00 -12.97 -7.83
CA PHE A 145 6.90 -13.79 -8.34
C PHE A 145 7.18 -15.27 -8.06
N ARG A 146 6.13 -16.03 -7.72
CA ARG A 146 6.13 -17.49 -7.69
C ARG A 146 5.09 -17.99 -8.69
N LEU A 147 5.50 -18.84 -9.63
CA LEU A 147 4.60 -19.47 -10.59
C LEU A 147 4.46 -20.95 -10.26
N ILE A 148 3.22 -21.38 -10.08
CA ILE A 148 2.86 -22.79 -9.88
C ILE A 148 1.95 -23.19 -11.05
N ILE A 149 2.26 -24.31 -11.69
CA ILE A 149 1.50 -24.90 -12.79
C ILE A 149 1.24 -26.36 -12.42
N SER A 150 -0.03 -26.74 -12.33
CA SER A 150 -0.44 -28.12 -12.05
C SER A 150 -1.52 -28.55 -13.01
N ALA A 151 -1.46 -29.79 -13.48
CA ALA A 151 -2.53 -30.35 -14.29
C ALA A 151 -3.75 -30.66 -13.41
N ILE A 152 -4.95 -30.30 -13.87
CA ILE A 152 -6.20 -30.68 -13.21
C ILE A 152 -6.60 -32.05 -13.71
N ILE A 153 -6.49 -33.06 -12.87
CA ILE A 153 -6.94 -34.43 -13.17
C ILE A 153 -8.15 -34.74 -12.29
N PRO A 154 -9.35 -34.97 -12.87
CA PRO A 154 -10.56 -35.20 -12.11
C PRO A 154 -10.54 -36.40 -11.16
N GLU A 155 -9.55 -37.31 -11.29
CA GLU A 155 -9.39 -38.47 -10.39
C GLU A 155 -8.58 -38.14 -9.12
N ASP A 156 -7.75 -37.10 -9.17
CA ASP A 156 -6.84 -36.69 -8.08
C ASP A 156 -7.25 -35.35 -7.43
N ALA A 157 -7.95 -34.48 -8.16
CA ALA A 157 -8.35 -33.16 -7.70
C ALA A 157 -9.79 -32.81 -8.10
N ASP A 158 -10.58 -32.35 -7.14
CA ASP A 158 -11.97 -31.92 -7.34
C ASP A 158 -12.08 -30.45 -7.79
N SER A 159 -10.98 -29.67 -7.66
CA SER A 159 -10.89 -28.26 -8.03
C SER A 159 -9.48 -27.86 -8.52
N PRO A 160 -9.34 -26.72 -9.22
CA PRO A 160 -8.03 -26.15 -9.55
C PRO A 160 -7.15 -25.90 -8.31
N GLU A 161 -7.75 -25.44 -7.22
CA GLU A 161 -7.06 -25.18 -5.95
C GLU A 161 -6.50 -26.47 -5.36
N ASP A 162 -7.30 -27.54 -5.34
CA ASP A 162 -6.84 -28.86 -4.86
C ASP A 162 -5.66 -29.37 -5.70
N ALA A 163 -5.71 -29.17 -7.02
CA ALA A 163 -4.63 -29.59 -7.93
C ALA A 163 -3.30 -28.87 -7.64
N ILE A 164 -3.35 -27.63 -7.15
CA ILE A 164 -2.17 -26.87 -6.71
C ILE A 164 -1.70 -27.36 -5.34
N ASP A 165 -2.63 -27.53 -4.39
CA ASP A 165 -2.34 -27.89 -2.99
C ASP A 165 -1.75 -29.29 -2.83
N LEU A 166 -2.03 -30.21 -3.76
CA LEU A 166 -1.39 -31.53 -3.81
C LEU A 166 0.15 -31.45 -3.89
N GLY A 167 0.71 -30.37 -4.43
CA GLY A 167 2.15 -30.15 -4.53
C GLY A 167 2.88 -31.13 -5.46
N TYR A 168 2.13 -31.94 -6.20
CA TYR A 168 2.62 -32.94 -7.14
C TYR A 168 1.48 -33.33 -8.08
N ASN A 169 1.81 -33.65 -9.33
CA ASN A 169 0.88 -34.23 -10.28
C ASN A 169 1.61 -35.20 -11.24
N PRO A 170 1.05 -36.38 -11.53
CA PRO A 170 1.72 -37.39 -12.37
C PRO A 170 1.82 -37.01 -13.86
N VAL A 171 0.98 -36.09 -14.34
CA VAL A 171 1.00 -35.61 -15.73
C VAL A 171 1.93 -34.40 -15.86
N PHE A 172 1.75 -33.38 -15.04
CA PHE A 172 2.60 -32.20 -15.04
C PHE A 172 2.44 -31.39 -13.75
N TYR A 173 3.56 -31.09 -13.10
CA TYR A 173 3.64 -30.16 -11.98
C TYR A 173 4.93 -29.34 -12.08
N PHE A 174 4.81 -28.04 -11.93
CA PHE A 174 5.91 -27.10 -11.86
C PHE A 174 5.66 -26.10 -10.73
N ASP A 175 6.70 -25.82 -9.95
CA ASP A 175 6.70 -24.79 -8.93
C ASP A 175 8.06 -24.08 -8.97
N SER A 176 8.05 -22.79 -9.28
CA SER A 176 9.29 -22.00 -9.29
C SER A 176 9.87 -21.79 -7.90
N ASN A 177 9.12 -22.13 -6.83
CA ASN A 177 9.35 -21.60 -5.51
C ASN A 177 9.49 -20.07 -5.59
N TRP A 178 10.48 -19.50 -4.91
CA TRP A 178 10.83 -18.07 -5.00
C TRP A 178 12.09 -17.83 -5.83
N ASP A 179 12.46 -18.78 -6.69
CA ASP A 179 13.63 -18.65 -7.55
C ASP A 179 13.36 -17.71 -8.73
N ASN A 180 14.43 -17.15 -9.31
CA ASN A 180 14.32 -16.26 -10.45
C ASN A 180 13.68 -16.99 -11.65
N LEU A 181 12.53 -16.49 -12.10
CA LEU A 181 11.85 -17.01 -13.28
C LEU A 181 12.70 -16.77 -14.55
N PRO A 182 12.80 -17.74 -15.47
CA PRO A 182 13.56 -17.57 -16.71
C PRO A 182 12.87 -16.55 -17.63
N ILE A 183 13.50 -15.38 -17.81
CA ILE A 183 13.01 -14.33 -18.72
C ILE A 183 13.48 -14.67 -20.14
N GLY A 184 12.63 -15.34 -20.93
CA GLY A 184 12.79 -15.43 -22.40
C GLY A 184 12.61 -16.83 -23.02
N VAL A 185 13.00 -17.91 -22.34
CA VAL A 185 12.75 -19.29 -22.79
C VAL A 185 12.53 -20.17 -21.57
N TRP A 186 11.37 -20.84 -21.53
CA TRP A 186 11.05 -21.83 -20.51
C TRP A 186 11.74 -23.17 -20.80
N PRO A 187 12.23 -23.88 -19.78
CA PRO A 187 12.73 -25.25 -19.91
C PRO A 187 11.63 -26.25 -20.27
#